data_AF-A0A965B4H5-F1
#
_entry.id   AF-A0A965B4H5-F1
#
_cell.length_a   1.000
_cell.length_b   1.000
_cell.length_c   1.000
_cell.angle_alpha   90.00
_cell.angle_beta   90.00
_cell.angle_gamma   90.00
#
_symmetry.space_group_name_H-M   'P 1'
#
loop_
_entity.id
_entity.type
_entity.pdbx_description
1 polymer ?
#
loop_
_entity_poly.entity_id
_entity_poly.type
_entity_poly.pdbx_seq_one_letter_code
_entity_poly.pdbx_strand_id
1 'polypeptide(L)'
;MTLPAAAAAAAANTETYVAAYRALGLGTAALSADLVRELWGAEDGLSLSALDADSDALRAVADAADDGVRAQREALTILAEAWQGPAGSAAAERIAQHCAATDGAVAALRDAAAVLGSLRDRLGQLLEAKADAAIRIDGRAGWGSGLLADAAAVLDGTADGSAAAAV
;
A
#
# COMPACT_ATOMS: atom_id res chain seq x y z
N MET A 1 -3.46 -1.73 6.55
CA MET A 1 -2.78 -2.97 6.94
C MET A 1 -1.64 -2.57 7.86
N THR A 2 -1.76 -2.85 9.16
CA THR A 2 -0.69 -2.61 10.12
C THR A 2 0.35 -3.73 9.96
N LEU A 3 1.63 -3.39 9.88
CA LEU A 3 2.70 -4.41 9.86
C LEU A 3 2.57 -5.34 11.08
N PRO A 4 2.96 -6.63 10.96
CA PRO A 4 2.87 -7.56 12.07
C PRO A 4 3.70 -7.04 13.27
N ALA A 5 3.15 -7.14 14.48
CA ALA A 5 3.78 -6.62 15.69
C ALA A 5 5.22 -7.17 15.91
N ALA A 6 5.48 -8.40 15.44
CA ALA A 6 6.81 -9.00 15.47
C ALA A 6 7.84 -8.25 14.61
N ALA A 7 7.46 -7.72 13.43
CA ALA A 7 8.36 -6.95 12.59
C ALA A 7 8.66 -5.57 13.20
N ALA A 8 7.67 -4.93 13.83
CA ALA A 8 7.87 -3.68 14.57
C ALA A 8 8.79 -3.89 15.79
N ALA A 9 8.63 -5.00 16.50
CA ALA A 9 9.55 -5.36 17.60
C ALA A 9 10.97 -5.63 17.10
N ALA A 10 11.13 -6.38 16.00
CA ALA A 10 12.43 -6.62 15.36
C ALA A 10 13.13 -5.32 14.94
N ALA A 11 12.38 -4.36 14.39
CA ALA A 11 12.87 -3.04 14.05
C ALA A 11 13.38 -2.26 15.28
N ALA A 12 12.59 -2.25 16.36
CA ALA A 12 12.94 -1.56 17.60
C ALA A 12 14.17 -2.17 18.29
N ASN A 13 14.31 -3.50 18.25
CA ASN A 13 15.50 -4.18 18.74
C ASN A 13 16.75 -3.76 17.92
N THR A 14 16.60 -3.66 16.60
CA THR A 14 17.67 -3.20 15.70
C THR A 14 18.10 -1.78 16.02
N GLU A 15 17.12 -0.89 16.23
CA GLU A 15 17.35 0.50 16.61
C GLU A 15 18.14 0.60 17.92
N THR A 16 17.69 -0.13 18.95
CA THR A 16 18.33 -0.18 20.28
C THR A 16 19.78 -0.67 20.18
N TYR A 17 20.02 -1.75 19.43
CA TYR A 17 21.36 -2.31 19.26
C TYR A 17 22.31 -1.34 18.53
N VAL A 18 21.87 -0.75 17.41
CA VAL A 18 22.68 0.22 16.65
C VAL A 18 22.99 1.47 17.47
N ALA A 19 22.04 1.93 18.29
CA ALA A 19 22.25 3.05 19.20
C ALA A 19 23.34 2.71 20.25
N ALA A 20 23.26 1.56 20.91
CA ALA A 20 24.23 1.15 21.91
C ALA A 20 25.64 0.97 21.31
N TYR A 21 25.73 0.34 20.14
CA TYR A 21 26.99 0.14 19.43
C TYR A 21 27.65 1.46 19.01
N ARG A 22 26.84 2.48 18.66
CA ARG A 22 27.33 3.85 18.45
C ARG A 22 27.77 4.54 19.74
N ALA A 23 27.04 4.38 20.84
CA ALA A 23 27.42 4.94 22.13
C ALA A 23 28.78 4.40 22.62
N LEU A 24 29.09 3.13 22.29
CA LEU A 24 30.40 2.51 22.55
C LEU A 24 31.50 2.93 21.56
N GLY A 25 31.20 3.77 20.56
CA GLY A 25 32.15 4.20 19.54
C GLY A 25 32.50 3.13 18.49
N LEU A 26 31.77 2.00 18.48
CA LEU A 26 32.00 0.88 17.56
C LEU A 26 31.18 1.01 16.25
N GLY A 27 30.19 1.91 16.23
CA GLY A 27 29.29 2.10 15.09
C GLY A 27 29.92 2.66 13.82
N THR A 28 29.28 2.36 12.68
CA THR A 28 29.61 2.96 11.39
C THR A 28 28.79 4.23 11.15
N ALA A 29 29.34 5.19 10.40
CA ALA A 29 28.61 6.41 10.03
C ALA A 29 27.37 6.13 9.16
N ALA A 30 27.39 5.02 8.41
CA ALA A 30 26.35 4.64 7.46
C ALA A 30 25.07 4.06 8.10
N LEU A 31 25.15 3.52 9.33
CA LEU A 31 24.01 2.93 10.01
C LEU A 31 23.75 3.63 11.35
N SER A 32 22.56 4.20 11.52
CA SER A 32 22.12 4.89 12.73
C SER A 32 20.74 4.39 13.18
N ALA A 33 20.44 4.56 14.46
CA ALA A 33 19.10 4.31 15.00
C ALA A 33 18.03 5.15 14.27
N ASP A 34 18.33 6.42 13.98
CA ASP A 34 17.43 7.29 13.24
C ASP A 34 17.16 6.81 11.82
N LEU A 35 18.19 6.32 11.12
CA LEU A 35 18.04 5.74 9.78
C LEU A 35 17.21 4.46 9.83
N VAL A 36 17.41 3.60 10.83
CA VAL A 36 16.59 2.39 11.02
C VAL A 36 15.13 2.78 11.21
N ARG A 37 14.85 3.80 12.04
CA ARG A 37 13.50 4.30 12.30
C ARG A 37 12.86 4.93 11.06
N GLU A 38 13.62 5.75 10.33
CA GLU A 38 13.18 6.37 9.07
C GLU A 38 12.83 5.30 8.03
N LEU A 39 13.70 4.31 7.84
CA LEU A 39 13.46 3.21 6.91
C LEU A 39 12.24 2.38 7.31
N TRP A 40 11.94 2.22 8.60
CA TRP A 40 10.76 1.49 9.08
C TRP A 40 9.46 2.29 9.02
N GLY A 41 9.51 3.60 9.21
CA GLY A 41 8.38 4.51 9.08
C GLY A 41 8.17 5.04 7.65
N ALA A 42 8.98 4.63 6.68
CA ALA A 42 8.90 5.14 5.31
C ALA A 42 7.53 4.90 4.64
N GLU A 43 6.80 3.88 5.09
CA GLU A 43 5.45 3.57 4.62
C GLU A 43 4.34 4.12 5.54
N ASP A 44 4.68 4.96 6.51
CA ASP A 44 3.70 5.67 7.33
C ASP A 44 2.82 6.55 6.43
N GLY A 45 1.51 6.29 6.47
CA GLY A 45 0.53 6.92 5.58
C GLY A 45 0.16 6.10 4.35
N LEU A 46 0.85 4.99 4.06
CA LEU A 46 0.43 4.03 3.04
C LEU A 46 -0.78 3.22 3.52
N SER A 47 -1.92 3.39 2.83
CA SER A 47 -3.16 2.69 3.16
C SER A 47 -3.59 1.76 2.02
N LEU A 48 -3.26 0.48 2.13
CA LEU A 48 -3.73 -0.54 1.17
C LEU A 48 -5.27 -0.62 1.11
N SER A 49 -5.94 -0.39 2.24
CA SER A 49 -7.40 -0.36 2.30
C SER A 49 -7.99 0.87 1.60
N ALA A 50 -7.27 1.99 1.52
CA ALA A 50 -7.69 3.13 0.71
C ALA A 50 -7.59 2.80 -0.79
N LEU A 51 -6.50 2.13 -1.21
CA LEU A 51 -6.38 1.66 -2.60
C LEU A 51 -7.47 0.65 -2.98
N ASP A 52 -7.85 -0.24 -2.06
CA ASP A 52 -8.99 -1.15 -2.28
C ASP A 52 -10.31 -0.38 -2.39
N ALA A 53 -10.56 0.58 -1.49
CA ALA A 53 -11.77 1.41 -1.54
C ALA A 53 -11.86 2.22 -2.85
N ASP A 54 -10.75 2.77 -3.32
CA ASP A 54 -10.68 3.49 -4.60
C ASP A 54 -10.95 2.54 -5.78
N SER A 55 -10.38 1.33 -5.76
CA SER A 55 -10.62 0.31 -6.77
C SER A 55 -12.10 -0.10 -6.82
N ASP A 56 -12.74 -0.28 -5.67
CA ASP A 56 -14.16 -0.62 -5.56
C ASP A 56 -15.07 0.54 -5.99
N ALA A 57 -14.71 1.78 -5.65
CA ALA A 57 -15.43 2.97 -6.09
C ALA A 57 -15.41 3.10 -7.62
N LEU A 58 -14.26 2.88 -8.26
CA LEU A 58 -14.14 2.90 -9.72
C LEU A 58 -14.98 1.81 -10.39
N ARG A 59 -15.02 0.59 -9.82
CA ARG A 59 -15.89 -0.50 -10.31
C ARG A 59 -17.37 -0.12 -10.18
N ALA A 60 -17.78 0.43 -9.04
CA ALA A 60 -19.16 0.84 -8.81
C ALA A 60 -19.61 1.93 -9.81
N VAL A 61 -18.74 2.90 -10.12
CA VAL A 61 -19.02 3.92 -11.15
C VAL A 61 -19.12 3.29 -12.54
N ALA A 62 -18.23 2.34 -12.87
CA ALA A 62 -18.27 1.62 -14.13
C ALA A 62 -19.59 0.85 -14.31
N ASP A 63 -20.04 0.14 -13.27
CA ASP A 63 -21.28 -0.63 -13.29
C ASP A 63 -22.52 0.27 -13.42
N ALA A 64 -22.55 1.38 -12.69
CA ALA A 64 -23.63 2.35 -12.80
C ALA A 64 -23.71 3.00 -14.21
N ALA A 65 -22.56 3.26 -14.83
CA ALA A 65 -22.50 3.78 -16.19
C ALA A 65 -22.95 2.74 -17.24
N ASP A 66 -22.58 1.48 -17.07
CA ASP A 66 -22.98 0.37 -17.94
C ASP A 66 -24.51 0.16 -17.90
N ASP A 67 -25.10 0.20 -16.70
CA ASP A 67 -26.55 0.17 -16.51
C ASP A 67 -27.25 1.36 -17.19
N GLY A 68 -26.68 2.56 -17.09
CA GLY A 68 -27.18 3.75 -17.77
C GLY A 68 -27.17 3.62 -19.29
N VAL A 69 -26.10 3.08 -19.87
CA VAL A 69 -25.99 2.84 -21.32
C VAL A 69 -27.01 1.80 -21.78
N ARG A 70 -27.19 0.72 -21.01
CA ARG A 70 -28.18 -0.31 -21.33
C ARG A 70 -29.59 0.28 -21.37
N ALA A 71 -29.96 1.11 -20.40
CA ALA A 71 -31.24 1.81 -20.39
C ALA A 71 -31.40 2.78 -21.58
N GLN A 72 -30.34 3.50 -21.97
CA GLN A 72 -30.36 4.37 -23.16
C GLN A 72 -30.57 3.60 -24.46
N ARG A 73 -29.94 2.42 -24.61
CA ARG A 73 -30.11 1.53 -25.78
C ARG A 73 -31.54 0.98 -25.89
N GLU A 74 -32.13 0.60 -24.76
CA GLU A 74 -33.53 0.17 -24.70
C GLU A 74 -34.47 1.31 -25.11
N ALA A 75 -34.28 2.51 -24.55
CA ALA A 75 -35.06 3.70 -24.91
C ALA A 75 -34.93 4.08 -26.39
N LEU A 76 -33.74 3.94 -26.97
CA LEU A 76 -33.49 4.18 -28.39
C LEU A 76 -34.32 3.29 -29.30
N THR A 77 -34.48 2.01 -28.93
CA THR A 77 -35.26 1.05 -29.72
C THR A 77 -36.72 1.51 -29.80
N ILE A 78 -37.29 1.96 -28.69
CA ILE A 78 -38.67 2.48 -28.61
C ILE A 78 -38.81 3.79 -29.40
N LEU A 79 -37.85 4.71 -29.25
CA LEU A 79 -37.84 5.99 -29.95
C LEU A 79 -37.71 5.84 -31.47
N ALA A 80 -36.90 4.88 -31.93
CA ALA A 80 -36.71 4.61 -33.35
C ALA A 80 -38.00 4.14 -34.04
N GLU A 81 -38.93 3.50 -33.31
CA GLU A 81 -40.24 3.12 -33.85
C GLU A 81 -41.19 4.32 -33.92
N ALA A 82 -41.22 5.14 -32.86
CA ALA A 82 -42.17 6.24 -32.71
C ALA A 82 -41.78 7.53 -33.45
N TRP A 83 -40.47 7.77 -33.66
CA TRP A 83 -39.96 9.00 -34.24
C TRP A 83 -39.21 8.74 -35.54
N GLN A 84 -39.98 8.67 -36.63
CA GLN A 84 -39.46 8.46 -37.98
C GLN A 84 -39.01 9.75 -38.66
N GLY A 85 -38.10 9.61 -39.62
CA GLY A 85 -37.62 10.68 -40.48
C GLY A 85 -36.24 11.24 -40.08
N PRO A 86 -35.72 12.23 -40.84
CA PRO A 86 -34.32 12.67 -40.73
C PRO A 86 -33.91 13.13 -39.33
N ALA A 87 -34.81 13.79 -38.59
CA ALA A 87 -34.55 14.24 -37.23
C ALA A 87 -34.44 13.07 -36.24
N GLY A 88 -35.27 12.04 -36.38
CA GLY A 88 -35.20 10.82 -35.57
C GLY A 88 -33.91 10.05 -35.83
N SER A 89 -33.49 9.93 -37.10
CA SER A 89 -32.21 9.30 -37.47
C SER A 89 -31.02 10.04 -36.87
N ALA A 90 -30.99 11.38 -36.93
CA ALA A 90 -29.91 12.18 -36.34
C ALA A 90 -29.85 12.06 -34.81
N ALA A 91 -31.01 12.02 -34.14
CA ALA A 91 -31.09 11.79 -32.70
C ALA A 91 -30.57 10.39 -32.32
N ALA A 92 -30.95 9.36 -33.08
CA ALA A 92 -30.48 7.99 -32.86
C ALA A 92 -28.97 7.88 -33.01
N GLU A 93 -28.40 8.50 -34.04
CA GLU A 93 -26.95 8.53 -34.27
C GLU A 93 -26.20 9.23 -33.12
N ARG A 94 -26.71 10.38 -32.66
CA ARG A 94 -26.13 11.13 -31.53
C ARG A 94 -26.08 10.30 -30.26
N ILE A 95 -27.17 9.60 -29.93
CA ILE A 95 -27.22 8.76 -28.73
C ILE A 95 -26.34 7.53 -28.91
N ALA A 96 -26.29 6.91 -30.09
CA ALA A 96 -25.39 5.80 -30.36
C ALA A 96 -23.91 6.19 -30.16
N GLN A 97 -23.51 7.37 -30.64
CA GLN A 97 -22.17 7.93 -30.39
C GLN A 97 -21.92 8.18 -28.90
N HIS A 98 -22.93 8.64 -28.16
CA HIS A 98 -22.83 8.83 -26.71
C HIS A 98 -22.66 7.50 -25.98
N CYS A 99 -23.45 6.47 -26.31
CA CYS A 99 -23.31 5.12 -25.75
C CYS A 99 -21.91 4.56 -26.00
N ALA A 100 -21.39 4.69 -27.23
CA ALA A 100 -20.03 4.24 -27.56
C ALA A 100 -18.94 4.99 -26.77
N ALA A 101 -19.10 6.30 -26.56
CA ALA A 101 -18.19 7.07 -25.71
C ALA A 101 -18.25 6.61 -24.24
N THR A 102 -19.44 6.31 -23.74
CA THR A 102 -19.62 5.79 -22.37
C THR A 102 -19.05 4.38 -22.22
N ASP A 103 -19.19 3.49 -23.21
CA ASP A 103 -18.52 2.18 -23.19
C ASP A 103 -17.00 2.33 -23.05
N GLY A 104 -16.40 3.29 -23.77
CA GLY A 104 -14.98 3.61 -23.65
C GLY A 104 -14.60 4.12 -22.25
N ALA A 105 -15.44 4.96 -21.65
CA ALA A 105 -15.24 5.44 -20.28
C ALA A 105 -15.35 4.30 -19.25
N VAL A 106 -16.33 3.40 -19.40
CA VAL A 106 -16.52 2.20 -18.57
C VAL A 106 -15.29 1.30 -18.64
N ALA A 107 -14.77 1.05 -19.85
CA ALA A 107 -13.55 0.28 -20.03
C ALA A 107 -12.36 0.92 -19.31
N ALA A 108 -12.16 2.23 -19.48
CA ALA A 108 -11.08 2.96 -18.81
C ALA A 108 -11.18 2.92 -17.27
N LEU A 109 -12.40 3.02 -16.71
CA LEU A 109 -12.63 2.90 -15.27
C LEU A 109 -12.30 1.49 -14.74
N ARG A 110 -12.70 0.45 -15.48
CA ARG A 110 -12.40 -0.95 -15.13
C ARG A 110 -10.89 -1.22 -15.20
N ASP A 111 -10.20 -0.69 -16.22
CA ASP A 111 -8.75 -0.77 -16.36
C ASP A 111 -8.04 -0.06 -15.21
N ALA A 112 -8.45 1.16 -14.87
CA ALA A 112 -7.90 1.89 -13.73
C ALA A 112 -8.09 1.13 -12.41
N ALA A 113 -9.27 0.56 -12.17
CA ALA A 113 -9.54 -0.27 -10.99
C ALA A 113 -8.63 -1.50 -10.94
N ALA A 114 -8.38 -2.16 -12.08
CA ALA A 114 -7.48 -3.30 -12.17
C ALA A 114 -6.01 -2.91 -11.89
N VAL A 115 -5.55 -1.77 -12.40
CA VAL A 115 -4.21 -1.23 -12.12
C VAL A 115 -4.04 -0.94 -10.64
N LEU A 116 -5.03 -0.31 -9.98
CA LEU A 116 -4.99 -0.06 -8.54
C LEU A 116 -4.95 -1.35 -7.72
N GLY A 117 -5.72 -2.37 -8.12
CA GLY A 117 -5.69 -3.69 -7.49
C GLY A 117 -4.30 -4.34 -7.61
N SER A 118 -3.70 -4.30 -8.80
CA SER A 118 -2.35 -4.81 -9.03
C SER A 118 -1.29 -4.06 -8.22
N LEU A 119 -1.39 -2.74 -8.11
CA LEU A 119 -0.52 -1.92 -7.27
C LEU A 119 -0.66 -2.31 -5.80
N ARG A 120 -1.89 -2.46 -5.31
CA ARG A 120 -2.15 -2.89 -3.93
C ARG A 120 -1.53 -4.26 -3.63
N ASP A 121 -1.70 -5.23 -4.52
CA ASP A 121 -1.12 -6.57 -4.37
C ASP A 121 0.41 -6.51 -4.31
N ARG A 122 1.02 -5.75 -5.24
CA ARG A 122 2.47 -5.57 -5.32
C ARG A 122 3.02 -4.93 -4.04
N LEU A 123 2.37 -3.87 -3.56
CA LEU A 123 2.77 -3.18 -2.33
C LEU A 123 2.58 -4.09 -1.11
N GLY A 124 1.49 -4.86 -1.06
CA GLY A 124 1.26 -5.86 -0.01
C GLY A 124 2.39 -6.88 0.08
N GLN A 125 2.80 -7.45 -1.06
CA GLN A 125 3.92 -8.40 -1.13
C GLN A 125 5.26 -7.78 -0.70
N LEU A 126 5.52 -6.52 -1.08
CA LEU A 126 6.75 -5.83 -0.69
C LEU A 126 6.79 -5.54 0.82
N LEU A 127 5.67 -5.13 1.40
CA LEU A 127 5.54 -4.89 2.84
C LEU A 127 5.70 -6.19 3.64
N GLU A 128 5.10 -7.28 3.18
CA GLU A 128 5.26 -8.61 3.78
C GLU A 128 6.71 -9.09 3.70
N ALA A 129 7.34 -8.96 2.52
CA ALA A 129 8.75 -9.32 2.35
C ALA A 129 9.69 -8.48 3.23
N LYS A 130 9.38 -7.20 3.43
CA LYS A 130 10.09 -6.31 4.37
C LYS A 130 9.94 -6.78 5.81
N ALA A 131 8.71 -7.08 6.23
CA ALA A 131 8.42 -7.61 7.57
C ALA A 131 9.17 -8.91 7.85
N ASP A 132 9.14 -9.85 6.90
CA ASP A 132 9.86 -11.11 6.99
C ASP A 132 11.38 -10.91 7.05
N ALA A 133 11.91 -9.99 6.25
CA ALA A 133 13.33 -9.65 6.29
C ALA A 133 13.75 -9.12 7.66
N ALA A 134 12.93 -8.27 8.29
CA ALA A 134 13.15 -7.77 9.65
C ALA A 134 13.28 -8.91 10.66
N ILE A 135 12.28 -9.78 10.69
CA ILE A 135 12.19 -10.89 11.63
C ILE A 135 13.36 -11.85 11.43
N ARG A 136 13.74 -12.12 10.18
CA ARG A 136 14.92 -12.96 9.88
C ARG A 136 16.24 -12.31 10.29
N ILE A 137 16.37 -10.99 10.18
CA ILE A 137 17.60 -10.29 10.60
C ILE A 137 17.71 -10.30 12.12
N ASP A 138 16.63 -9.92 12.83
CA ASP A 138 16.53 -9.97 14.29
C ASP A 138 16.81 -11.39 14.82
N GLY A 139 16.17 -12.40 14.23
CA GLY A 139 16.40 -13.81 14.60
C GLY A 139 17.83 -14.31 14.33
N ARG A 140 18.49 -13.86 13.26
CA ARG A 140 19.91 -14.23 12.98
C ARG A 140 20.89 -13.48 13.86
N ALA A 141 20.59 -12.24 14.22
CA ALA A 141 21.43 -11.46 15.11
C ALA A 141 21.46 -12.05 16.52
N GLY A 142 20.47 -12.89 16.86
CA GLY A 142 20.51 -13.71 18.07
C GLY A 142 20.49 -12.85 19.33
N TRP A 143 19.82 -11.71 19.27
CA TRP A 143 19.67 -10.78 20.38
C TRP A 143 18.83 -11.42 21.49
N GLY A 144 19.47 -12.23 22.33
CA GLY A 144 18.84 -12.74 23.54
C GLY A 144 18.38 -11.58 24.42
N SER A 145 17.37 -11.81 25.26
CA SER A 145 16.85 -10.79 26.18
C SER A 145 17.93 -10.15 27.06
N GLY A 146 19.01 -10.88 27.36
CA GLY A 146 20.20 -10.35 28.04
C GLY A 146 20.95 -9.30 27.22
N LEU A 147 21.22 -9.55 25.93
CA LEU A 147 21.95 -8.62 25.08
C LEU A 147 21.19 -7.30 24.86
N LEU A 148 19.86 -7.37 24.70
CA LEU A 148 19.03 -6.17 24.60
C LEU A 148 18.98 -5.38 25.92
N ALA A 149 18.98 -6.08 27.06
CA ALA A 149 19.08 -5.42 28.36
C ALA A 149 20.44 -4.75 28.56
N ASP A 150 21.52 -5.39 28.13
CA ASP A 150 22.87 -4.81 28.18
C ASP A 150 23.00 -3.59 27.25
N ALA A 151 22.44 -3.66 26.04
CA ALA A 151 22.38 -2.53 25.11
C ALA A 151 21.56 -1.36 25.69
N ALA A 152 20.44 -1.63 26.34
CA ALA A 152 19.65 -0.61 27.04
C ALA A 152 20.43 0.00 28.22
N ALA A 153 21.13 -0.81 29.00
CA ALA A 153 21.97 -0.34 30.10
C ALA A 153 23.12 0.56 29.61
N VAL A 154 23.70 0.26 28.44
CA VAL A 154 24.71 1.10 27.79
C VAL A 154 24.13 2.47 27.43
N LEU A 155 22.92 2.50 26.87
CA LEU A 155 22.23 3.74 26.48
C LEU A 155 21.83 4.59 27.69
N ASP A 156 21.40 3.96 28.78
CA ASP A 156 21.06 4.63 30.04
C ASP A 156 22.30 5.03 30.87
N GLY A 157 23.50 4.63 30.44
CA GLY A 157 24.75 4.86 31.16
C GLY A 157 24.88 4.06 32.46
N THR A 158 24.10 2.98 32.62
CA THR A 158 24.09 2.10 33.80
C THR A 158 24.86 0.79 33.57
N ALA A 159 25.37 0.56 32.37
CA ALA A 159 26.18 -0.60 32.05
C ALA A 159 27.47 -0.63 32.88
N ASP A 160 27.74 -1.79 33.48
CA ASP A 160 29.06 -2.11 34.01
C ASP A 160 30.01 -2.54 32.87
N GLY A 161 31.30 -2.68 33.18
CA GLY A 161 32.31 -3.04 32.18
C GLY A 161 32.12 -4.44 31.56
N SER A 162 31.31 -5.31 32.17
CA SER A 162 30.96 -6.63 31.63
C SER A 162 29.81 -6.52 30.64
N ALA A 163 28.77 -5.75 30.96
CA ALA A 163 27.64 -5.47 30.06
C ALA A 163 28.10 -4.70 28.81
N ALA A 164 29.00 -3.73 28.97
CA ALA A 164 29.56 -2.99 27.84
C ALA A 164 30.44 -3.85 26.91
N ALA A 165 31.01 -4.96 27.40
CA ALA A 165 31.81 -5.88 26.60
C ALA A 165 30.98 -6.99 25.92
N ALA A 166 29.72 -7.15 26.31
CA ALA A 166 28.81 -8.16 25.77
C ALA A 166 28.02 -7.68 24.54
N VAL A 167 27.88 -6.37 24.37
CA VAL A 167 27.20 -5.68 23.24
C VAL A 167 28.11 -5.57 22.02
#